data_AF-A0A1G2DW75-F1
#
_entry.id   AF-A0A1G2DW75-F1
#
_cell.length_a   1.000
_cell.length_b   1.000
_cell.length_c   1.000
_cell.angle_alpha   90.00
_cell.angle_beta   90.00
_cell.angle_gamma   90.00
#
_symmetry.space_group_name_H-M   'P 1'
#
loop_
_entity.id
_entity.type
_entity.pdbx_description
1 polymer ?
#
loop_
_entity_poly.entity_id
_entity_poly.type
_entity_poly.pdbx_seq_one_letter_code
_entity_poly.pdbx_strand_id
1 'polypeptide(L)'
;MRKLLLIIFLSLLFFNSFSGLVLAQEDRGLVPCDLTGEYRCTFCDLFVLFDNIVDFLLLRIIPVLTALMIAVGGFMYVISRGKPETLSRVKSLFTNIVIGLAIVYGAWVIVNTFLMIIGVQGWTGLREGWWQINCQ
;
A
#
# COMPACT_ATOMS: atom_id res chain seq x y z
N MET A 1 -29.58 13.24 -11.17
CA MET A 1 -28.90 12.78 -12.40
C MET A 1 -27.42 13.18 -12.47
N ARG A 2 -27.05 14.45 -12.26
CA ARG A 2 -25.63 14.91 -12.31
C ARG A 2 -24.68 14.27 -11.27
N LYS A 3 -25.19 13.93 -10.08
CA LYS A 3 -24.45 13.21 -9.03
C LYS A 3 -24.19 11.74 -9.37
N LEU A 4 -25.11 11.12 -10.13
CA LEU A 4 -24.99 9.72 -10.55
C LEU A 4 -23.86 9.55 -11.58
N LEU A 5 -23.76 10.50 -12.53
CA LEU A 5 -22.70 10.53 -13.54
C LEU A 5 -21.30 10.71 -12.92
N LEU A 6 -21.15 11.54 -11.88
CA LEU A 6 -19.87 11.72 -11.18
C LEU A 6 -19.46 10.46 -10.39
N ILE A 7 -20.40 9.78 -9.75
CA ILE A 7 -20.14 8.53 -9.02
C ILE A 7 -19.74 7.42 -9.99
N ILE A 8 -20.40 7.32 -11.14
CA ILE A 8 -20.06 6.36 -12.21
C ILE A 8 -18.67 6.65 -12.79
N PHE A 9 -18.31 7.92 -13.02
CA PHE A 9 -16.99 8.30 -13.52
C PHE A 9 -15.87 8.01 -12.51
N LEU A 10 -16.10 8.26 -11.23
CA LEU A 10 -15.15 7.93 -10.15
C LEU A 10 -14.99 6.41 -9.95
N SER A 11 -16.09 5.66 -10.10
CA SER A 11 -16.09 4.18 -10.11
C SER A 11 -15.35 3.61 -11.31
N LEU A 12 -15.51 4.19 -12.51
CA LEU A 12 -14.82 3.77 -13.73
C LEU A 12 -13.31 4.06 -13.65
N LEU A 13 -12.89 5.20 -13.08
CA LEU A 13 -11.48 5.49 -12.81
C LEU A 13 -10.89 4.49 -11.80
N PHE A 14 -11.65 4.13 -10.77
CA PHE A 14 -11.24 3.12 -9.79
C PHE A 14 -11.09 1.72 -10.43
N PHE A 15 -12.00 1.34 -11.34
CA PHE A 15 -11.95 0.06 -12.06
C PHE A 15 -10.80 -0.02 -13.09
N ASN A 16 -10.46 1.11 -13.73
CA ASN A 16 -9.33 1.18 -14.66
C ASN A 16 -7.98 1.11 -13.93
N SER A 17 -7.85 1.77 -12.77
CA SER A 17 -6.65 1.63 -11.92
C SER A 17 -6.51 0.22 -11.33
N PHE A 18 -7.63 -0.44 -11.03
CA PHE A 18 -7.62 -1.84 -10.58
C PHE A 18 -7.14 -2.80 -11.68
N SER A 19 -7.54 -2.56 -12.92
CA SER A 19 -7.17 -3.42 -14.07
C SER A 19 -5.69 -3.29 -14.46
N GLY A 20 -5.12 -2.09 -14.35
CA GLY A 20 -3.69 -1.86 -14.64
C GLY A 20 -2.73 -2.49 -13.61
N LEU A 21 -3.18 -2.73 -12.38
CA LEU A 21 -2.33 -3.23 -11.28
C LEU A 21 -2.32 -4.78 -11.17
N VAL A 22 -3.23 -5.47 -11.84
CA VAL A 22 -3.31 -6.95 -11.83
C VAL A 22 -2.25 -7.61 -12.72
N LEU A 23 -1.65 -6.88 -13.68
CA LEU A 23 -0.69 -7.44 -14.64
C LEU A 23 0.79 -7.37 -14.23
N ALA A 24 1.10 -6.94 -13.00
CA ALA A 24 2.48 -6.84 -12.51
C ALA A 24 2.71 -7.68 -11.25
N GLN A 25 2.37 -8.96 -11.30
CA GLN A 25 2.89 -9.94 -10.36
C GLN A 25 3.66 -10.96 -11.19
N GLU A 26 4.96 -10.70 -11.34
CA GLU A 26 5.89 -11.74 -11.76
C GLU A 26 5.84 -12.83 -10.69
N ASP A 27 5.63 -14.07 -11.12
CA ASP A 27 5.41 -15.27 -10.31
C ASP A 27 6.58 -15.54 -9.33
N ARG A 28 6.58 -14.87 -8.19
CA ARG A 28 7.03 -15.45 -6.93
C ARG A 28 5.77 -15.58 -6.10
N GLY A 29 5.24 -16.80 -6.00
CA GLY A 29 4.05 -17.08 -5.19
C GLY A 29 4.21 -16.49 -3.78
N LEU A 30 3.11 -16.09 -3.14
CA LEU A 30 3.14 -15.48 -1.80
C LEU A 30 4.01 -16.30 -0.84
N VAL A 31 4.01 -17.63 -0.98
CA VAL A 31 4.92 -18.52 -0.26
C VAL A 31 6.04 -18.99 -1.20
N PRO A 32 7.33 -18.68 -0.92
CA PRO A 32 8.45 -19.12 -1.74
C PRO A 32 8.88 -20.58 -1.46
N CYS A 33 8.03 -21.40 -0.83
CA CYS A 33 8.37 -22.79 -0.50
C CYS A 33 7.42 -23.79 -1.16
N ASP A 34 8.02 -24.88 -1.66
CA ASP A 34 7.31 -26.01 -2.23
C ASP A 34 7.25 -27.17 -1.21
N LEU A 35 6.05 -27.72 -1.01
CA LEU A 35 5.83 -28.88 -0.14
C LEU A 35 6.29 -30.20 -0.79
N THR A 36 6.77 -30.19 -2.04
CA THR A 36 7.19 -31.40 -2.77
C THR A 36 8.64 -31.86 -2.54
N GLY A 37 9.40 -31.21 -1.65
CA GLY A 37 10.55 -31.84 -0.99
C GLY A 37 11.95 -31.54 -1.52
N GLU A 38 12.13 -30.60 -2.46
CA GLU A 38 13.48 -30.13 -2.87
C GLU A 38 13.99 -28.91 -2.06
N TYR A 39 13.12 -28.08 -1.50
CA TYR A 39 13.48 -26.93 -0.65
C TYR A 39 12.86 -27.06 0.74
N ARG A 40 13.69 -27.21 1.79
CA ARG A 40 13.21 -27.15 3.17
C ARG A 40 13.00 -25.69 3.55
N CYS A 41 11.76 -25.34 3.90
CA CYS A 41 11.42 -24.01 4.42
C CYS A 41 12.34 -23.69 5.60
N THR A 42 13.24 -22.74 5.42
CA THR A 42 14.05 -22.21 6.51
C THR A 42 13.33 -20.99 7.08
N PHE A 43 13.64 -20.57 8.31
CA PHE A 43 13.06 -19.35 8.90
C PHE A 43 13.19 -18.11 7.99
N CYS A 44 14.14 -18.12 7.05
CA CYS A 44 14.38 -17.06 6.09
C CYS A 44 13.24 -16.89 5.06
N ASP A 45 12.65 -17.98 4.56
CA ASP A 45 11.52 -17.94 3.61
C ASP A 45 10.24 -17.35 4.22
N LEU A 46 10.11 -17.47 5.55
CA LEU A 46 9.01 -16.86 6.31
C LEU A 46 9.15 -15.33 6.37
N PHE A 47 10.38 -14.82 6.44
CA PHE A 47 10.63 -13.37 6.36
C PHE A 47 10.39 -12.83 4.94
N VAL A 48 10.74 -13.59 3.90
CA VAL A 48 10.41 -13.24 2.50
C VAL A 48 8.90 -13.18 2.27
N LEU A 49 8.14 -14.16 2.80
CA LEU A 49 6.68 -14.12 2.78
C LEU A 49 6.14 -12.86 3.46
N PHE A 50 6.69 -12.49 4.63
CA PHE A 50 6.26 -11.31 5.36
C PHE A 50 6.53 -10.02 4.57
N ASP A 51 7.71 -9.90 3.96
CA ASP A 51 8.08 -8.75 3.14
C ASP A 51 7.15 -8.59 1.93
N ASN A 52 6.89 -9.70 1.22
CA ASN A 52 5.93 -9.72 0.11
C ASN A 52 4.51 -9.32 0.53
N ILE A 53 4.06 -9.76 1.71
CA ILE A 53 2.75 -9.35 2.26
C ILE A 53 2.74 -7.86 2.55
N VAL A 54 3.78 -7.33 3.19
CA VAL A 54 3.90 -5.92 3.55
C VAL A 54 3.95 -5.05 2.29
N ASP A 55 4.71 -5.44 1.27
CA ASP A 55 4.76 -4.77 -0.02
C ASP A 55 3.42 -4.81 -0.75
N PHE A 56 2.71 -5.94 -0.70
CA PHE A 56 1.35 -6.03 -1.24
C PHE A 56 0.39 -5.06 -0.53
N LEU A 57 0.45 -5.00 0.80
CA LEU A 57 -0.36 -4.07 1.60
C LEU A 57 -0.03 -2.61 1.27
N LEU A 58 1.25 -2.26 1.21
CA LEU A 58 1.72 -0.89 0.98
C LEU A 58 1.49 -0.42 -0.45
N LEU A 59 1.76 -1.26 -1.45
CA LEU A 59 1.69 -0.89 -2.86
C LEU A 59 0.29 -1.06 -3.45
N ARG A 60 -0.56 -1.94 -2.89
CA ARG A 60 -1.92 -2.17 -3.41
C ARG A 60 -3.02 -1.65 -2.49
N ILE A 61 -3.01 -1.96 -1.20
CA ILE A 61 -4.16 -1.67 -0.31
C ILE A 61 -4.15 -0.21 0.15
N ILE A 62 -3.02 0.26 0.69
CA ILE A 62 -2.87 1.61 1.25
C ILE A 62 -3.19 2.72 0.25
N PRO A 63 -2.64 2.75 -0.98
CA PRO A 63 -2.93 3.82 -1.95
C PRO A 63 -4.39 3.82 -2.39
N VAL A 64 -5.00 2.64 -2.55
CA VAL A 64 -6.41 2.51 -2.93
C VAL A 64 -7.32 3.05 -1.83
N LEU A 65 -7.06 2.70 -0.56
CA LEU A 65 -7.81 3.18 0.59
C LEU A 65 -7.66 4.70 0.77
N THR A 66 -6.43 5.19 0.63
CA THR A 66 -6.10 6.62 0.74
C THR A 66 -6.81 7.43 -0.34
N ALA A 67 -6.77 6.97 -1.59
CA ALA A 67 -7.46 7.61 -2.71
C ALA A 67 -8.97 7.70 -2.48
N LEU A 68 -9.59 6.63 -1.94
CA LEU A 68 -11.01 6.62 -1.61
C LEU A 68 -11.36 7.65 -0.52
N MET A 69 -10.58 7.69 0.56
CA MET A 69 -10.80 8.65 1.65
C MET A 69 -10.61 10.10 1.20
N ILE A 70 -9.60 10.37 0.37
CA ILE A 70 -9.36 11.70 -0.21
C ILE A 70 -10.50 12.09 -1.16
N ALA A 71 -11.01 11.17 -1.97
CA ALA A 71 -12.14 11.45 -2.86
C ALA A 71 -13.42 11.82 -2.08
N VAL A 72 -13.73 11.08 -1.01
CA VAL A 72 -14.87 11.40 -0.13
C VAL A 72 -14.67 12.73 0.58
N GLY A 73 -13.46 13.01 1.09
CA GLY A 73 -13.10 14.28 1.72
C GLY A 73 -13.20 15.46 0.76
N GLY A 74 -12.69 15.32 -0.47
CA GLY A 74 -12.77 16.32 -1.53
C GLY A 74 -14.21 16.59 -1.97
N PHE A 75 -15.04 15.56 -2.06
CA PHE A 75 -16.46 15.73 -2.37
C PHE A 75 -17.21 16.47 -1.25
N MET A 76 -16.94 16.13 0.01
CA MET A 76 -17.50 16.82 1.17
C MET A 76 -17.03 18.29 1.24
N TYR A 77 -15.80 18.57 0.83
CA TYR A 77 -15.26 19.94 0.72
C TYR A 77 -16.05 20.78 -0.29
N VAL A 78 -16.29 20.26 -1.50
CA VAL A 78 -17.02 20.99 -2.55
C VAL A 78 -18.48 21.25 -2.16
N ILE A 79 -19.13 20.31 -1.48
CA ILE A 79 -20.54 20.44 -1.06
C ILE A 79 -20.71 21.41 0.12
N SER A 80 -19.65 21.64 0.90
CA SER A 80 -19.71 22.44 2.13
C SER A 80 -20.17 23.88 1.94
N ARG A 81 -20.09 24.45 0.71
CA ARG A 81 -20.50 25.82 0.38
C ARG A 81 -20.04 26.88 1.41
N GLY A 82 -18.85 26.68 2.00
CA GLY A 82 -18.28 27.61 2.99
C GLY A 82 -18.81 27.49 4.42
N LYS A 83 -19.59 26.45 4.78
CA LYS A 83 -19.97 26.21 6.18
C LYS A 83 -18.72 25.86 7.01
N PRO A 84 -18.46 26.55 8.13
CA PRO A 84 -17.24 26.35 8.91
C PRO A 84 -17.16 24.97 9.56
N GLU A 85 -18.30 24.39 9.94
CA GLU A 85 -18.41 23.08 10.58
C GLU A 85 -17.96 21.93 9.66
N THR A 86 -18.31 21.99 8.38
CA THR A 86 -17.91 20.94 7.43
C THR A 86 -16.49 21.14 6.93
N LEU A 87 -15.99 22.39 6.90
CA LEU A 87 -14.58 22.68 6.61
C LEU A 87 -13.64 22.17 7.72
N SER A 88 -13.99 22.34 9.00
CA SER A 88 -13.19 21.80 10.10
C SER A 88 -13.14 20.27 10.06
N ARG A 89 -14.26 19.63 9.73
CA ARG A 89 -14.35 18.17 9.57
C ARG A 89 -13.51 17.63 8.40
N VAL A 90 -13.48 18.34 7.28
CA VAL A 90 -12.63 17.95 6.14
C VAL A 90 -11.15 18.12 6.49
N LYS A 91 -10.77 19.21 7.16
CA LYS A 91 -9.38 19.42 7.60
C LYS A 91 -8.92 18.31 8.56
N SER A 92 -9.73 17.96 9.55
CA SER A 92 -9.37 16.87 10.47
C SER A 92 -9.28 15.51 9.75
N LEU A 93 -10.15 15.26 8.77
CA LEU A 93 -10.05 14.06 7.93
C LEU A 93 -8.71 13.99 7.17
N PHE A 94 -8.30 15.08 6.51
CA PHE A 94 -7.02 15.12 5.81
C PHE A 94 -5.81 14.94 6.75
N THR A 95 -5.83 15.62 7.91
CA THR A 95 -4.76 15.45 8.91
C THR A 95 -4.66 14.00 9.39
N ASN A 96 -5.80 13.33 9.62
CA ASN A 96 -5.83 11.93 10.03
C ASN A 96 -5.27 11.00 8.94
N ILE A 97 -5.58 11.26 7.67
CA ILE A 97 -5.01 10.50 6.54
C ILE A 97 -3.49 10.64 6.51
N VAL A 98 -2.98 11.87 6.62
CA VAL A 98 -1.53 12.14 6.61
C VAL A 98 -0.83 11.45 7.78
N ILE A 99 -1.39 11.50 8.99
CA ILE A 99 -0.85 10.82 10.16
C ILE A 99 -0.87 9.29 9.94
N GLY A 100 -1.95 8.75 9.40
CA GLY A 100 -2.05 7.32 9.09
C GLY A 100 -0.98 6.85 8.09
N LEU A 101 -0.77 7.60 7.00
CA LEU A 101 0.33 7.31 6.07
C LEU A 101 1.68 7.40 6.76
N ALA A 102 1.94 8.46 7.52
CA ALA A 102 3.23 8.65 8.18
C ALA A 102 3.56 7.48 9.13
N ILE A 103 2.58 6.96 9.87
CA ILE A 103 2.76 5.82 10.76
C ILE A 103 3.06 4.54 9.96
N VAL A 104 2.29 4.26 8.91
CA VAL A 104 2.44 3.03 8.13
C VAL A 104 3.78 3.00 7.39
N TYR A 105 4.11 4.08 6.67
CA TYR A 105 5.40 4.18 5.97
C TYR A 105 6.58 4.30 6.96
N GLY A 106 6.39 4.99 8.09
CA GLY A 106 7.40 5.06 9.14
C GLY A 106 7.70 3.70 9.75
N ALA A 107 6.68 2.90 10.06
CA ALA A 107 6.86 1.54 10.56
C ALA A 107 7.59 0.65 9.55
N TRP A 108 7.25 0.74 8.26
CA TRP A 108 7.94 0.01 7.20
C TRP A 108 9.43 0.34 7.13
N VAL A 109 9.81 1.62 7.19
CA VAL A 109 11.21 2.04 7.20
C VAL A 109 11.95 1.51 8.44
N ILE A 110 11.32 1.57 9.62
CA ILE A 110 11.92 1.10 10.86
C ILE A 110 12.20 -0.40 10.80
N VAL A 111 11.23 -1.19 10.35
CA VAL A 111 11.36 -2.66 10.23
C VAL A 111 12.47 -3.03 9.25
N ASN A 112 12.51 -2.41 8.07
CA ASN A 112 13.57 -2.67 7.09
C ASN A 112 14.94 -2.23 7.61
N THR A 113 15.04 -1.07 8.26
CA THR A 113 16.31 -0.62 8.84
C THR A 113 16.80 -1.60 9.92
N PHE A 114 15.90 -2.12 10.76
CA PHE A 114 16.25 -3.10 11.78
C PHE A 114 16.75 -4.41 11.16
N LEU A 115 16.05 -4.91 10.14
CA LEU A 115 16.39 -6.14 9.44
C LEU A 115 17.72 -6.00 8.64
N MET A 116 18.04 -4.79 8.15
CA MET A 116 19.34 -4.46 7.55
C MET A 116 20.48 -4.53 8.57
N ILE A 117 20.28 -4.03 9.81
CA ILE A 117 21.30 -4.04 10.87
C ILE A 117 21.67 -5.47 11.29
N ILE A 118 20.71 -6.37 11.35
CA ILE A 118 20.94 -7.79 11.68
C ILE A 118 21.53 -8.59 10.50
N GLY A 119 21.73 -7.97 9.33
CA GLY A 119 22.38 -8.58 8.17
C GLY A 119 21.48 -9.54 7.36
N VAL A 120 20.16 -9.50 7.57
CA VAL A 120 19.20 -10.37 6.87
C VAL A 120 18.75 -9.77 5.53
N GLN A 121 18.87 -8.46 5.36
CA GLN A 121 18.51 -7.76 4.12
C GLN A 121 19.65 -6.89 3.63
N GLY A 122 19.83 -6.87 2.31
CA GLY A 122 20.75 -5.99 1.62
C GLY A 122 20.00 -4.91 0.86
N TRP A 123 20.55 -3.70 0.85
CA TRP A 123 20.07 -2.65 -0.03
C TRP A 123 20.46 -2.96 -1.48
N THR A 124 19.48 -3.21 -2.34
CA THR A 124 19.66 -3.63 -3.74
C THR A 124 19.54 -2.51 -4.78
N GLY A 125 19.48 -1.25 -4.33
CA GLY A 125 19.40 -0.08 -5.21
C GLY A 125 17.99 0.20 -5.75
N LEU A 126 17.86 1.10 -6.73
CA LEU A 126 16.57 1.61 -7.22
C LEU A 126 15.97 0.81 -8.39
N ARG A 127 16.69 -0.20 -8.92
CA ARG A 127 16.29 -0.99 -10.10
C ARG A 127 15.55 -2.28 -9.75
N GLU A 128 15.98 -2.96 -8.69
CA GLU A 128 15.48 -4.30 -8.31
C GLU A 128 14.56 -4.27 -7.06
N GLY A 129 14.26 -3.07 -6.55
CA GLY A 129 13.55 -2.86 -5.29
C GLY A 129 14.48 -2.40 -4.16
N TRP A 130 13.91 -1.62 -3.23
CA TRP A 130 14.66 -0.91 -2.18
C TRP A 130 15.31 -1.88 -1.18
N TRP A 131 14.69 -3.04 -0.96
CA TRP A 131 15.12 -4.05 -0.01
C TRP A 131 14.86 -5.43 -0.63
N GLN A 132 15.86 -6.30 -0.60
CA GLN A 132 15.72 -7.70 -0.97
C GLN A 132 16.27 -8.51 0.21
N ILE A 133 15.43 -9.39 0.75
CA ILE A 133 15.84 -10.34 1.78
C ILE A 133 16.67 -11.42 1.10
N ASN A 134 18.00 -11.29 1.22
CA ASN A 134 18.95 -12.19 0.55
C ASN A 134 19.21 -13.38 1.48
N CYS A 135 18.36 -14.40 1.38
CA CYS A 135 18.54 -15.66 2.06
C CYS A 135 19.59 -16.49 1.31
N GLN A 136 20.81 -16.55 1.84
CA GLN A 136 21.84 -17.53 1.44
C GLN A 136 21.62 -18.87 2.15
#